data_AF-A0A5N6I500-F1
#
_entry.id   AF-A0A5N6I500-F1
#
_cell.length_a   1.000
_cell.length_b   1.000
_cell.length_c   1.000
_cell.angle_alpha   90.00
_cell.angle_beta   90.00
_cell.angle_gamma   90.00
#
_symmetry.space_group_name_H-M   'P 1'
#
loop_
_entity.id
_entity.type
_entity.pdbx_description
1 polymer ?
#
loop_
_entity_poly.entity_id
_entity_poly.type
_entity_poly.pdbx_seq_one_letter_code
_entity_poly.pdbx_strand_id
1 'polypeptide(L)'
;MSQKPEESKALQIPGLFPAKEEPVSAPPDYLLQRDEPVDFPPTFPVYYFYGTLTSTAQLKRILDLPKEPQLRKAEVNGFAIAKWGDYPALINGKQEDVVTGSTYLVKSEEEAQKLSLL
;
A
#
# COMPACT_ATOMS: atom_id res chain seq x y z
N MET A 1 10.07 -10.46 -53.30
CA MET A 1 9.09 -9.50 -52.74
C MET A 1 8.49 -10.20 -51.52
N SER A 2 9.08 -10.08 -50.32
CA SER A 2 8.79 -9.04 -49.29
C SER A 2 7.28 -8.94 -49.04
N GLN A 3 6.76 -9.21 -47.84
CA GLN A 3 7.07 -8.47 -46.61
C GLN A 3 7.03 -9.33 -45.34
N LYS A 4 7.83 -8.88 -44.35
CA LYS A 4 7.99 -9.38 -42.97
C LYS A 4 6.80 -8.96 -42.08
N PRO A 5 6.54 -9.66 -40.97
CA PRO A 5 5.63 -9.19 -39.93
C PRO A 5 6.22 -8.00 -39.18
N GLU A 6 5.35 -7.03 -38.90
CA GLU A 6 5.64 -5.75 -38.26
C GLU A 6 5.97 -5.93 -36.77
N GLU A 7 7.08 -5.32 -36.38
CA GLU A 7 7.74 -5.39 -35.08
C GLU A 7 6.90 -4.70 -34.00
N SER A 8 6.61 -5.40 -32.91
CA SER A 8 5.97 -4.82 -31.72
C SER A 8 6.87 -3.74 -31.14
N LYS A 9 6.45 -2.48 -31.29
CA LYS A 9 7.12 -1.30 -30.73
C LYS A 9 7.07 -1.37 -29.20
N ALA A 10 8.14 -1.90 -28.61
CA ALA A 10 8.41 -1.81 -27.19
C ALA A 10 8.48 -0.32 -26.80
N LEU A 11 7.69 0.05 -25.78
CA LEU A 11 7.71 1.38 -25.19
C LEU A 11 9.10 1.61 -24.57
N GLN A 12 9.93 2.44 -25.23
CA GLN A 12 11.19 2.90 -24.68
C GLN A 12 10.92 3.83 -23.50
N ILE A 13 11.27 3.36 -22.31
CA ILE A 13 11.29 4.15 -21.10
C ILE A 13 12.55 5.02 -21.18
N PRO A 14 12.44 6.37 -21.24
CA PRO A 14 13.62 7.23 -21.32
C PRO A 14 14.43 7.17 -20.02
N GLY A 15 15.75 7.10 -20.20
CA GLY A 15 16.73 6.68 -19.21
C GLY A 15 16.68 7.43 -17.89
N LEU A 16 16.37 6.68 -16.84
CA LEU A 16 16.63 7.03 -15.46
C LEU A 16 18.15 6.92 -15.23
N PHE A 17 18.74 7.96 -14.62
CA PHE A 17 20.08 8.05 -14.03
C PHE A 17 21.24 8.52 -14.93
N PRO A 18 21.92 9.65 -14.59
CA PRO A 18 23.20 9.98 -15.19
C PRO A 18 24.27 9.03 -14.66
N ALA A 19 24.93 8.32 -15.57
CA ALA A 19 26.06 7.45 -15.26
C ALA A 19 27.31 8.30 -14.95
N LYS A 20 27.66 8.40 -13.67
CA LYS A 20 29.07 8.44 -13.23
C LYS A 20 29.17 8.23 -11.73
N GLU A 21 30.17 7.42 -11.36
CA GLU A 21 30.62 7.02 -10.01
C GLU A 21 30.07 5.68 -9.52
N GLU A 22 30.80 4.62 -9.89
CA GLU A 22 30.91 3.43 -9.06
C GLU A 22 31.68 3.80 -7.79
N PRO A 23 31.14 3.47 -6.59
CA PRO A 23 32.05 2.91 -5.60
C PRO A 23 31.45 1.74 -4.81
N VAL A 24 32.34 0.79 -4.56
CA VAL A 24 32.26 -0.37 -3.66
C VAL A 24 31.33 -1.49 -4.13
N SER A 25 31.97 -2.43 -4.83
CA SER A 25 31.52 -3.79 -5.11
C SER A 25 30.66 -4.36 -3.98
N ALA A 26 29.35 -4.31 -4.13
CA ALA A 26 28.50 -5.28 -3.46
C ALA A 26 28.95 -6.66 -3.98
N PRO A 27 29.33 -7.62 -3.11
CA PRO A 27 29.64 -8.98 -3.55
C PRO A 27 28.49 -9.50 -4.42
N PRO A 28 28.78 -10.30 -5.48
CA PRO A 28 27.74 -10.81 -6.38
C PRO A 28 26.62 -11.57 -5.65
N ASP A 29 26.92 -12.09 -4.46
CA ASP A 29 25.98 -12.77 -3.57
C ASP A 29 25.18 -11.83 -2.66
N TYR A 30 25.21 -10.50 -2.81
CA TYR A 30 24.49 -9.56 -1.93
C TYR A 30 22.98 -9.81 -1.86
N LEU A 31 22.37 -10.27 -2.96
CA LEU A 31 20.95 -10.65 -2.98
C LEU A 31 20.69 -12.01 -2.31
N LEU A 32 21.71 -12.86 -2.22
CA LEU A 32 21.66 -14.21 -1.69
C LEU A 32 22.08 -14.25 -0.21
N GLN A 33 22.88 -13.29 0.23
CA GLN A 33 23.38 -13.10 1.58
C GLN A 33 22.43 -12.22 2.41
N ARG A 34 21.13 -12.52 2.33
CA ARG A 34 20.19 -11.98 3.31
C ARG A 34 20.23 -12.88 4.54
N ASP A 35 21.22 -12.66 5.40
CA ASP A 35 21.41 -13.40 6.67
C ASP A 35 20.29 -13.14 7.69
N GLU A 36 19.56 -12.03 7.58
CA GLU A 36 18.42 -11.78 8.46
C GLU A 36 17.13 -12.32 7.85
N PRO A 37 16.38 -13.19 8.56
CA PRO A 37 15.01 -13.50 8.16
C PRO A 37 14.28 -12.16 8.06
N VAL A 38 13.79 -11.83 6.86
CA VAL A 38 12.83 -10.74 6.72
C VAL A 38 11.70 -11.13 7.65
N ASP A 39 11.51 -10.34 8.70
CA ASP A 39 10.33 -10.45 9.57
C ASP A 39 9.16 -10.08 8.67
N PHE A 40 8.65 -11.08 7.95
CA PHE A 40 7.47 -10.92 7.13
C PHE A 40 6.39 -10.46 8.10
N PRO A 41 5.74 -9.32 7.83
CA PRO A 41 4.66 -8.88 8.70
C PRO A 41 3.70 -10.07 8.85
N PRO A 42 3.16 -10.28 10.05
CA PRO A 42 2.41 -11.49 10.33
C PRO A 42 1.32 -11.67 9.28
N THR A 43 0.93 -12.91 9.01
CA THR A 43 -0.07 -13.34 8.00
C THR A 43 -1.47 -12.72 8.19
N PHE A 44 -1.61 -11.71 9.04
CA PHE A 44 -2.83 -10.97 9.24
C PHE A 44 -2.96 -9.83 8.22
N PRO A 45 -4.15 -9.66 7.66
CA PRO A 45 -4.42 -8.59 6.71
C PRO A 45 -4.23 -7.19 7.31
N VAL A 46 -3.64 -6.29 6.52
CA VAL A 46 -3.54 -4.86 6.84
C VAL A 46 -4.74 -4.16 6.21
N TYR A 47 -5.53 -3.46 7.04
CA TYR A 47 -6.70 -2.72 6.60
C TYR A 47 -6.34 -1.24 6.48
N TYR A 48 -6.75 -0.62 5.37
CA TYR A 48 -6.64 0.82 5.16
C TYR A 48 -7.95 1.49 5.54
N PHE A 49 -7.87 2.53 6.37
CA PHE A 49 -8.97 3.35 6.81
C PHE A 49 -8.81 4.78 6.31
N TYR A 50 -9.94 5.37 5.90
CA TYR A 50 -10.07 6.77 5.56
C TYR A 50 -11.21 7.40 6.37
N GLY A 51 -11.20 8.72 6.52
CA GLY A 51 -12.26 9.43 7.26
C GLY A 51 -12.28 9.12 8.76
N THR A 52 -13.44 8.80 9.30
CA THR A 52 -13.70 8.67 10.76
C THR A 52 -12.91 7.53 11.42
N LEU A 53 -12.72 6.42 10.72
CA LEU A 53 -11.98 5.25 11.20
C LEU A 53 -10.46 5.48 11.34
N THR A 54 -9.95 6.65 10.94
CA THR A 54 -8.56 7.06 11.24
C THR A 54 -8.36 7.46 12.72
N SER A 55 -9.44 7.55 13.51
CA SER A 55 -9.36 7.81 14.95
C SER A 55 -9.11 6.53 15.76
N THR A 56 -8.01 6.49 16.50
CA THR A 56 -7.65 5.37 17.41
C THR A 56 -8.73 5.11 18.46
N ALA A 57 -9.37 6.17 18.97
CA ALA A 57 -10.44 6.08 19.96
C ALA A 57 -11.71 5.42 19.40
N GLN A 58 -12.08 5.75 18.16
CA GLN A 58 -13.22 5.10 17.50
C GLN A 58 -12.91 3.62 17.24
N LEU A 59 -11.72 3.33 16.72
CA LEU A 59 -11.32 1.97 16.40
C LEU A 59 -11.25 1.09 17.66
N LYS A 60 -10.75 1.63 18.78
CA LYS A 60 -10.80 0.97 20.09
C LYS A 60 -12.22 0.57 20.47
N ARG A 61 -13.18 1.48 20.31
CA ARG A 61 -14.59 1.25 20.67
C ARG A 61 -15.23 0.19 19.78
N ILE A 62 -14.98 0.23 18.47
CA ILE A 62 -15.55 -0.73 17.52
C ILE A 62 -14.99 -2.13 17.74
N LEU A 63 -13.69 -2.23 18.01
CA LEU A 63 -13.01 -3.52 18.21
C LEU A 63 -13.14 -4.05 19.65
N ASP A 64 -13.69 -3.26 20.58
CA ASP A 64 -13.71 -3.52 22.02
C ASP A 64 -12.32 -3.75 22.63
N LEU A 65 -11.32 -2.99 22.16
CA LEU A 65 -9.94 -3.15 22.63
C LEU A 65 -9.75 -2.53 24.03
N PRO A 66 -8.93 -3.14 24.90
CA PRO A 66 -8.65 -2.59 26.22
C PRO A 66 -7.86 -1.28 26.14
N LYS A 67 -6.99 -1.15 25.14
CA LYS A 67 -6.14 0.01 24.87
C LYS A 67 -6.34 0.52 23.44
N GLU A 68 -6.02 1.78 23.21
CA GLU A 68 -6.00 2.35 21.87
C GLU A 68 -5.01 1.60 20.95
N PRO A 69 -5.45 1.19 19.75
CA PRO A 69 -4.59 0.54 18.77
C PRO A 69 -3.57 1.53 18.18
N GLN A 70 -2.45 0.99 17.71
CA GLN A 70 -1.49 1.78 16.93
C GLN A 70 -1.94 1.83 15.47
N LEU A 71 -2.23 3.04 14.99
CA LEU A 71 -2.48 3.32 13.58
C LEU A 71 -1.22 3.87 12.93
N ARG A 72 -0.91 3.39 11.73
CA ARG A 72 0.18 3.94 10.91
C ARG A 72 -0.40 4.85 9.84
N LYS A 73 0.18 6.04 9.65
CA LYS A 73 -0.23 6.90 8.54
C LYS A 73 0.08 6.21 7.21
N ALA A 74 -0.84 6.31 6.27
CA ALA A 74 -0.73 5.69 4.96
C ALA A 74 -1.40 6.57 3.90
N GLU A 75 -0.99 6.38 2.66
CA GLU A 75 -1.50 7.09 1.49
C GLU A 75 -1.80 6.08 0.39
N VAL A 76 -2.87 6.32 -0.37
CA VAL A 76 -3.25 5.51 -1.52
C VAL A 76 -3.40 6.42 -2.73
N ASN A 77 -2.63 6.12 -3.78
CA ASN A 77 -2.63 6.85 -5.05
C ASN A 77 -3.65 6.25 -6.02
N GLY A 78 -4.19 7.04 -6.94
CA GLY A 78 -5.18 6.56 -7.91
C GLY A 78 -6.63 6.58 -7.40
N PHE A 79 -6.87 7.16 -6.22
CA PHE A 79 -8.18 7.20 -5.59
C PHE A 79 -8.55 8.63 -5.21
N ALA A 80 -9.85 8.88 -5.14
CA ALA A 80 -10.42 10.12 -4.65
C ALA A 80 -11.52 9.83 -3.63
N ILE A 81 -11.85 10.83 -2.80
CA ILE A 81 -13.02 10.76 -1.91
C ILE A 81 -14.18 11.50 -2.58
N ALA A 82 -15.29 10.80 -2.77
CA ALA A 82 -16.55 11.38 -3.24
C ALA A 82 -17.66 11.17 -2.20
N LYS A 83 -18.72 11.97 -2.29
CA LYS A 83 -19.90 11.79 -1.43
C LYS A 83 -20.84 10.77 -2.07
N TRP A 84 -21.22 9.77 -1.29
CA TRP A 84 -22.33 8.87 -1.57
C TRP A 84 -23.46 9.17 -0.58
N GLY A 85 -24.32 10.12 -0.95
CA GLY A 85 -25.25 10.76 -0.02
C GLY A 85 -24.50 11.54 1.05
N ASP A 86 -24.76 11.23 2.32
CA ASP A 86 -24.09 11.86 3.47
C ASP A 86 -22.74 11.19 3.83
N TYR A 87 -22.39 10.08 3.19
CA TYR A 87 -21.19 9.31 3.52
C TYR A 87 -20.04 9.58 2.53
N PRO A 88 -18.81 9.84 3.00
CA PRO A 88 -17.65 9.85 2.13
C PRO A 88 -17.30 8.41 1.71
N ALA A 89 -17.08 8.21 0.41
CA ALA A 89 -16.69 6.94 -0.18
C ALA A 89 -15.40 7.09 -0.99
N LEU A 90 -14.55 6.09 -0.89
CA LEU A 90 -13.35 5.97 -1.72
C LEU A 90 -13.75 5.49 -3.12
N ILE A 91 -13.40 6.26 -4.15
CA ILE A 91 -13.69 5.95 -5.55
C ILE A 91 -12.40 5.97 -6.36
N ASN A 92 -12.43 5.34 -7.54
CA ASN A 92 -11.35 5.46 -8.51
C ASN A 92 -11.17 6.93 -8.91
N GLY A 93 -9.96 7.43 -8.72
CA GLY A 93 -9.53 8.77 -9.11
C GLY A 93 -8.57 8.74 -10.29
N LYS A 94 -7.89 9.85 -10.51
CA LYS A 94 -6.76 9.95 -11.44
C LYS A 94 -5.50 9.43 -10.78
N GLN A 95 -4.49 9.12 -11.59
CA GLN A 95 -3.22 8.58 -11.09
C GLN A 95 -2.51 9.52 -10.11
N GLU A 96 -2.64 10.83 -10.31
CA GLU A 96 -2.13 11.87 -9.42
C GLU A 96 -2.97 12.10 -8.16
N ASP A 97 -4.18 11.55 -8.07
CA ASP A 97 -5.02 11.73 -6.89
C ASP A 97 -4.51 10.86 -5.74
N VAL A 98 -4.34 11.46 -4.57
CA VAL A 98 -3.83 10.81 -3.36
C VAL A 98 -4.83 10.99 -2.24
N VAL A 99 -5.18 9.89 -1.59
CA VAL A 99 -5.98 9.90 -0.36
C VAL A 99 -5.09 9.52 0.81
N THR A 100 -5.03 10.41 1.79
CA THR A 100 -4.37 10.17 3.07
C THR A 100 -5.31 9.45 4.03
N GLY A 101 -4.79 8.49 4.78
CA GLY A 101 -5.53 7.73 5.76
C GLY A 101 -4.63 7.09 6.79
N SER A 102 -5.05 5.96 7.32
CA SER A 102 -4.27 5.19 8.28
C SER A 102 -4.49 3.70 8.10
N THR A 103 -3.44 2.91 8.35
CA THR A 103 -3.50 1.47 8.34
C THR A 103 -3.51 0.90 9.74
N TYR A 104 -4.23 -0.21 9.87
CA TYR A 104 -4.28 -1.02 11.07
C TYR A 104 -3.89 -2.44 10.74
N LEU A 105 -3.00 -3.00 11.56
CA LEU A 105 -2.68 -4.42 11.53
C LEU A 105 -3.72 -5.15 12.37
N VAL A 106 -4.61 -5.87 11.70
CA VAL A 106 -5.60 -6.72 12.36
C VAL A 106 -4.88 -7.87 13.04
N LYS A 107 -5.29 -8.24 14.27
CA LYS A 107 -4.58 -9.26 15.07
C LYS A 107 -5.35 -10.57 15.22
N SER A 108 -6.64 -10.58 14.88
CA SER A 108 -7.50 -11.76 15.00
C SER A 108 -8.61 -11.76 13.94
N GLU A 109 -9.18 -12.93 13.69
CA GLU A 109 -10.33 -13.06 12.81
C GLU A 109 -11.56 -12.31 13.36
N GLU A 110 -11.74 -12.29 14.68
CA GLU A 110 -12.81 -11.52 15.34
C GLU A 110 -12.71 -10.02 15.06
N GLU A 111 -11.50 -9.45 15.09
CA GLU A 111 -11.27 -8.05 14.70
C GLU A 111 -11.62 -7.83 13.23
N ALA A 112 -11.20 -8.73 12.32
CA ALA A 112 -11.53 -8.64 10.90
C ALA A 112 -13.05 -8.71 10.65
N GLN A 113 -13.75 -9.62 11.34
CA GLN A 113 -15.20 -9.79 11.26
C GLN A 113 -15.92 -8.53 11.72
N LYS A 114 -15.55 -7.95 12.87
CA LYS A 114 -16.13 -6.68 13.37
C LYS A 114 -15.95 -5.55 12.36
N LEU A 115 -14.79 -5.45 11.72
CA LEU A 115 -14.51 -4.40 10.72
C LEU A 115 -15.29 -4.60 9.42
N SER A 116 -15.58 -5.85 9.04
CA SER A 116 -16.35 -6.15 7.82
C SER A 116 -17.84 -5.82 7.93
N LEU A 117 -18.34 -5.59 9.15
CA LEU A 117 -19.75 -5.28 9.44
C LEU A 117 -20.03 -3.77 9.54
N LEU A 118 -19.01 -2.93 9.32
CA LEU A 118 -19.12 -1.47 9.30
C LEU A 118 -19.54 -0.95 7.92
#